data_AF-A0A8X6PK26-F1
#
_entry.id   AF-A0A8X6PK26-F1
#
_cell.length_a   1.000
_cell.length_b   1.000
_cell.length_c   1.000
_cell.angle_alpha   90.00
_cell.angle_beta   90.00
_cell.angle_gamma   90.00
#
_symmetry.space_group_name_H-M   'P 1'
#
loop_
_entity.id
_entity.type
_entity.pdbx_description
1 polymer ?
#
loop_
_entity_poly.entity_id
_entity_poly.type
_entity_poly.pdbx_seq_one_letter_code
_entity_poly.pdbx_strand_id
1 'polypeptide(L)'
;MIEVPSYMDEARKKPKVVMEYNNTMGGVDRMDQHLTNYPVTKKRGKKYKKIFFHLLDISLWNVFVLYQKHGGKYMHLSFRLDIIDHLIERHGTVNEKKKDNQVFCPIPYD
;
A
#
# COMPACT_ATOMS: atom_id res chain seq x y z
N MET A 1 -3.34 -33.37 -13.73
CA MET A 1 -2.96 -33.11 -12.32
C MET A 1 -1.50 -32.65 -12.30
N ILE A 2 -1.10 -31.84 -11.33
CA ILE A 2 0.25 -31.28 -11.18
C ILE A 2 0.82 -31.80 -9.86
N GLU A 3 2.08 -32.22 -9.85
CA GLU A 3 2.79 -32.61 -8.63
C GLU A 3 3.27 -31.37 -7.90
N VAL A 4 2.99 -31.32 -6.60
CA VAL A 4 3.25 -30.16 -5.76
C VAL A 4 3.96 -30.65 -4.50
N PRO A 5 5.09 -30.03 -4.10
CA PRO A 5 5.79 -30.42 -2.89
C PRO A 5 4.89 -30.27 -1.66
N SER A 6 4.91 -31.29 -0.81
CA SER A 6 4.25 -31.28 0.50
C SER A 6 5.25 -30.90 1.59
N TYR A 7 4.75 -30.47 2.74
CA TYR A 7 5.55 -30.18 3.94
C TYR A 7 6.35 -31.41 4.44
N MET A 8 5.94 -32.62 4.05
CA MET A 8 6.62 -33.88 4.36
C MET A 8 7.59 -34.33 3.24
N ASP A 9 7.98 -33.45 2.32
CA ASP A 9 8.78 -33.76 1.10
C ASP A 9 8.17 -34.83 0.17
N GLU A 10 6.88 -35.15 0.35
CA GLU A 10 6.13 -36.03 -0.54
C GLU A 10 5.48 -35.23 -1.69
N ALA A 11 5.59 -35.72 -2.92
CA ALA A 11 4.91 -35.13 -4.06
C ALA A 11 3.39 -35.44 -4.01
N ARG A 12 2.56 -34.41 -3.83
CA ARG A 12 1.09 -34.55 -3.86
C ARG A 12 0.53 -34.10 -5.20
N LYS A 13 -0.33 -34.91 -5.80
CA LYS A 13 -1.02 -34.56 -7.06
C LYS A 13 -2.22 -33.67 -6.76
N LYS A 14 -2.20 -32.43 -7.27
CA LYS A 14 -3.32 -31.49 -7.20
C LYS A 14 -3.93 -31.26 -8.58
N PRO A 15 -5.25 -31.01 -8.70
CA PRO A 15 -5.84 -30.57 -9.96
C PRO A 15 -5.25 -29.24 -10.41
N LYS A 16 -5.07 -29.07 -11.72
CA LYS A 16 -4.52 -27.82 -12.30
C LYS A 16 -5.39 -26.60 -11.93
N VAL A 17 -6.71 -26.77 -11.95
CA VAL A 17 -7.68 -25.73 -11.58
C VAL A 17 -7.47 -25.20 -10.15
N VAL A 18 -7.12 -26.07 -9.20
CA VAL A 18 -6.88 -25.66 -7.80
C VAL A 18 -5.59 -24.84 -7.69
N MET A 19 -4.56 -25.20 -8.45
CA MET A 19 -3.30 -24.46 -8.48
C MET A 19 -3.47 -23.07 -9.08
N GLU A 20 -4.20 -22.98 -10.21
CA GLU A 20 -4.47 -21.72 -10.88
C GLU A 20 -5.27 -20.77 -9.98
N TYR A 21 -6.32 -21.28 -9.33
CA TYR A 21 -7.10 -20.52 -8.36
C TYR A 21 -6.23 -19.98 -7.21
N ASN A 22 -5.43 -20.84 -6.58
CA ASN A 22 -4.58 -20.43 -5.46
C ASN A 22 -3.53 -19.39 -5.85
N ASN A 23 -3.04 -19.43 -7.09
CA ASN A 23 -2.09 -18.44 -7.61
C ASN A 23 -2.73 -17.06 -7.82
N THR A 24 -4.03 -17.00 -8.17
CA THR A 24 -4.70 -15.74 -8.52
C THR A 24 -5.57 -15.16 -7.41
N MET A 25 -6.08 -15.99 -6.48
CA MET A 25 -7.10 -15.58 -5.49
C MET A 25 -6.66 -14.46 -4.55
N GLY A 26 -5.36 -14.33 -4.28
CA GLY A 26 -4.82 -13.36 -3.32
C GLY A 26 -4.70 -11.91 -3.82
N GLY A 27 -5.24 -11.58 -5.00
CA GLY A 27 -5.11 -10.24 -5.56
C GLY A 27 -5.72 -9.15 -4.67
N VAL A 28 -6.92 -9.40 -4.12
CA VAL A 28 -7.63 -8.45 -3.25
C VAL A 28 -6.94 -8.34 -1.89
N ASP A 29 -6.61 -9.47 -1.26
CA ASP A 29 -5.95 -9.48 0.06
C ASP A 29 -4.59 -8.76 0.04
N ARG A 30 -3.83 -8.90 -1.07
CA ARG A 30 -2.56 -8.19 -1.25
C ARG A 30 -2.78 -6.68 -1.34
N MET A 31 -3.78 -6.23 -2.10
CA MET A 31 -4.12 -4.81 -2.17
C MET A 31 -4.51 -4.28 -0.78
N ASP A 32 -5.36 -4.99 -0.04
CA ASP A 32 -5.80 -4.61 1.30
C ASP A 32 -4.63 -4.56 2.31
N GLN A 33 -3.68 -5.49 2.20
CA GLN A 33 -2.44 -5.47 2.96
C GLN A 33 -1.62 -4.19 2.66
N HIS A 34 -1.46 -3.83 1.39
CA HIS A 34 -0.75 -2.61 0.99
C HIS A 34 -1.44 -1.33 1.46
N LEU A 35 -2.77 -1.29 1.46
CA LEU A 35 -3.56 -0.17 1.98
C LEU A 35 -3.42 -0.02 3.50
N THR A 36 -3.30 -1.14 4.22
CA THR A 36 -3.17 -1.16 5.67
C THR A 36 -1.81 -0.66 6.16
N ASN A 37 -0.75 -0.83 5.36
CA ASN A 37 0.61 -0.43 5.73
C ASN A 37 0.79 1.09 5.93
N TYR A 38 0.00 1.92 5.24
CA TYR A 38 0.11 3.38 5.30
C TYR A 38 -1.28 4.03 5.43
N PRO A 39 -1.96 3.88 6.57
CA PRO A 39 -3.35 4.31 6.71
C PRO A 39 -3.46 5.83 6.76
N VAL A 40 -4.18 6.43 5.80
CA VAL A 40 -4.46 7.88 5.80
C VAL A 40 -5.68 8.22 6.69
N THR A 41 -6.51 7.22 6.99
CA THR A 41 -7.73 7.39 7.79
C THR A 41 -7.41 7.64 9.27
N LYS A 42 -7.88 8.77 9.83
CA LYS A 42 -7.77 9.08 11.26
C LYS A 42 -8.78 8.27 12.10
N LYS A 43 -8.35 7.83 13.30
CA LYS A 43 -9.16 7.05 14.27
C LYS A 43 -10.46 7.75 14.71
N ARG A 44 -10.45 9.09 14.73
CA ARG A 44 -11.61 9.93 15.08
C ARG A 44 -12.00 10.78 13.86
N GLY A 45 -13.23 10.63 13.37
CA GLY A 45 -13.73 11.38 12.21
C GLY A 45 -15.15 10.97 11.80
N LYS A 46 -15.82 11.80 10.99
CA LYS A 46 -17.14 11.48 10.43
C LYS A 46 -17.00 10.33 9.41
N LYS A 47 -17.94 9.38 9.39
CA LYS A 47 -17.89 8.16 8.55
C LYS A 47 -17.64 8.44 7.06
N TYR A 48 -18.21 9.50 6.50
CA TYR A 48 -18.00 9.85 5.09
C TYR A 48 -16.55 10.19 4.76
N LYS A 49 -15.78 10.77 5.71
CA LYS A 49 -14.36 11.08 5.49
C LYS A 49 -13.54 9.80 5.36
N LYS A 50 -13.92 8.75 6.10
CA LYS A 50 -13.29 7.43 6.00
C LYS A 50 -13.45 6.83 4.59
N ILE A 51 -14.65 6.95 4.00
CA ILE A 51 -14.89 6.50 2.62
C ILE A 51 -14.02 7.30 1.64
N PHE A 52 -13.99 8.63 1.79
CA PHE A 52 -13.16 9.50 0.95
C PHE A 52 -11.67 9.13 1.00
N PHE A 53 -11.09 8.99 2.20
CA PHE A 53 -9.67 8.65 2.34
C PHE A 53 -9.37 7.24 1.85
N HIS A 54 -10.30 6.29 2.00
CA HIS A 54 -10.14 4.96 1.46
C HIS A 54 -10.10 4.96 -0.08
N LEU A 55 -10.98 5.73 -0.73
CA LEU A 55 -10.96 5.90 -2.20
C LEU A 55 -9.66 6.57 -2.66
N LEU A 56 -9.14 7.53 -1.88
CA LEU A 56 -7.86 8.17 -2.15
C LEU A 56 -6.70 7.17 -2.06
N ASP A 57 -6.66 6.34 -1.01
CA ASP A 57 -5.64 5.31 -0.83
C ASP A 57 -5.66 4.27 -1.96
N ILE A 58 -6.85 3.83 -2.40
CA ILE A 58 -7.01 2.94 -3.57
C ILE A 58 -6.49 3.61 -4.84
N SER A 59 -6.84 4.88 -5.06
CA SER A 59 -6.40 5.63 -6.24
C SER A 59 -4.87 5.76 -6.28
N LEU A 60 -4.25 6.04 -5.13
CA LEU A 60 -2.80 6.16 -4.99
C LEU A 60 -2.10 4.82 -5.26
N TRP A 61 -2.67 3.71 -4.77
CA TRP A 61 -2.18 2.37 -5.08
C TRP A 61 -2.27 2.05 -6.57
N ASN A 62 -3.40 2.38 -7.22
CA ASN A 62 -3.57 2.16 -8.65
C ASN A 62 -2.54 2.93 -9.50
N VAL A 63 -2.27 4.19 -9.15
CA VAL A 63 -1.23 4.99 -9.82
C VAL A 63 0.16 4.37 -9.58
N PHE A 64 0.45 3.90 -8.37
CA PHE A 64 1.73 3.23 -8.08
C PHE A 64 1.91 1.95 -8.92
N VAL A 65 0.87 1.12 -9.03
CA VAL A 65 0.91 -0.08 -9.89
C VAL A 65 1.14 0.30 -11.35
N LEU A 66 0.50 1.37 -11.82
CA LEU A 66 0.72 1.88 -13.18
C LEU A 66 2.16 2.36 -13.36
N TYR A 67 2.71 3.12 -12.40
CA TYR A 67 4.09 3.58 -12.41
C TYR A 67 5.09 2.41 -12.44
N GLN A 68 4.89 1.37 -11.63
CA GLN A 68 5.73 0.17 -11.66
C GLN A 68 5.66 -0.55 -13.01
N LYS A 69 4.48 -0.65 -13.63
CA LYS A 69 4.32 -1.24 -14.96
C LYS A 69 5.09 -0.51 -16.06
N HIS A 70 5.33 0.79 -15.89
CA HIS A 70 6.11 1.61 -16.82
C HIS A 70 7.61 1.64 -16.48
N GLY A 71 8.11 0.70 -15.67
CA GLY A 71 9.52 0.61 -15.31
C GLY A 71 9.94 1.48 -14.12
N GLY A 72 8.97 1.97 -13.35
CA GLY A 72 9.21 2.71 -12.12
C GLY A 72 9.99 1.89 -11.09
N LYS A 73 10.98 2.52 -10.46
CA LYS A 73 11.92 1.86 -9.52
C LYS A 73 11.69 2.22 -8.06
N TYR A 74 10.78 3.17 -7.78
CA TYR A 74 10.49 3.56 -6.41
C TYR A 74 9.83 2.44 -5.61
N MET A 75 10.27 2.31 -4.37
CA MET A 75 9.49 1.65 -3.34
C MET A 75 8.24 2.48 -3.05
N HIS A 76 7.17 1.82 -2.60
CA HIS A 76 5.87 2.45 -2.36
C HIS A 76 5.96 3.66 -1.42
N LEU A 77 6.74 3.58 -0.33
CA LEU A 77 6.95 4.71 0.58
C LEU A 77 7.62 5.90 -0.12
N SER A 78 8.72 5.67 -0.84
CA SER A 78 9.45 6.71 -1.57
C SER A 78 8.56 7.38 -2.62
N PHE A 79 7.76 6.59 -3.32
CA PHE A 79 6.76 7.11 -4.28
C PHE A 79 5.72 8.02 -3.61
N ARG A 80 5.25 7.66 -2.42
CA ARG A 80 4.29 8.49 -1.66
C ARG A 80 4.93 9.80 -1.19
N LEU A 81 6.16 9.74 -0.65
CA LEU A 81 6.88 10.93 -0.19
C LEU A 81 7.12 11.90 -1.34
N ASP A 82 7.55 11.39 -2.50
CA ASP A 82 7.75 12.19 -3.71
C ASP A 82 6.47 12.93 -4.14
N ILE A 83 5.33 12.24 -4.14
CA ILE A 83 4.03 12.87 -4.43
C ILE A 83 3.69 13.95 -3.40
N ILE A 84 3.92 13.68 -2.11
CA ILE A 84 3.63 14.63 -1.03
C ILE A 84 4.49 15.89 -1.21
N ASP A 85 5.79 15.72 -1.47
CA ASP A 85 6.72 16.83 -1.66
C ASP A 85 6.29 17.69 -2.85
N HIS A 86 5.99 17.09 -4.00
CA HIS A 86 5.48 17.82 -5.17
C HIS A 86 4.16 18.54 -4.93
N LEU A 87 3.24 17.97 -4.13
CA LEU A 87 1.98 18.62 -3.77
C LEU A 87 2.21 19.83 -2.84
N ILE A 88 3.14 19.70 -1.88
CA ILE A 88 3.53 20.79 -0.99
C ILE A 88 4.22 21.89 -1.77
N GLU A 89 5.13 21.58 -2.69
CA GLU A 89 5.80 22.57 -3.52
C GLU A 89 4.80 23.35 -4.40
N ARG A 90 3.82 22.65 -4.97
CA ARG A 90 2.85 23.25 -5.88
C ARG A 90 1.75 24.06 -5.19
N HIS A 91 1.31 23.62 -4.01
CA HIS A 91 0.12 24.14 -3.34
C HIS A 91 0.34 24.59 -1.89
N GLY A 92 1.55 24.39 -1.35
CA GLY A 92 1.92 24.86 -0.04
C GLY A 92 1.94 26.38 -0.02
N THR A 93 1.04 26.98 0.75
CA THR A 93 1.21 28.38 1.14
C THR A 93 2.49 28.47 1.97
N VAL A 94 3.46 29.28 1.57
CA VAL A 94 4.62 29.62 2.40
C VAL A 94 4.09 30.29 3.67
N ASN A 95 3.85 29.51 4.72
CA ASN A 95 3.64 30.02 6.05
C ASN A 95 5.02 30.06 6.69
N GLU A 96 5.67 31.23 6.68
CA GLU A 96 6.84 31.49 7.51
C GLU A 96 6.43 31.40 8.99
N LYS A 97 6.41 30.19 9.53
CA LYS A 97 6.34 29.98 10.98
C LYS A 97 7.59 29.20 11.39
N LYS A 98 8.35 29.85 12.28
CA LYS A 98 9.64 29.46 12.83
C LYS A 98 9.69 27.97 13.16
N LYS A 99 10.84 27.36 12.88
CA LYS A 99 11.24 26.04 13.39
C LYS A 99 11.16 26.07 14.92
N ASP A 100 10.06 25.61 15.48
CA ASP A 100 10.07 25.06 16.82
C ASP A 100 10.46 23.59 16.68
N ASN A 101 11.58 23.23 17.29
CA ASN A 101 12.14 21.89 17.32
C ASN A 101 11.14 20.93 18.00
N GLN A 102 10.20 20.40 17.22
CA GLN A 102 9.38 19.29 17.67
C GLN A 102 10.14 18.01 17.37
N VAL A 103 10.74 17.46 18.44
CA VAL A 103 11.30 16.12 18.49
C VAL A 103 10.32 15.16 17.81
N PHE A 104 10.78 14.52 16.74
CA PHE A 104 10.06 13.43 16.09
C PHE A 104 9.94 12.30 17.12
N CYS A 105 8.78 12.19 17.77
CA CYS A 105 8.51 11.04 18.63
C CYS A 105 8.52 9.79 17.75
N PRO A 106 9.34 8.76 18.06
CA PRO A 106 9.30 7.52 17.32
C PRO A 106 7.92 6.90 17.51
N ILE A 107 7.22 6.61 16.41
CA ILE A 107 6.03 5.76 16.47
C ILE A 107 6.53 4.39 16.96
N PRO A 108 5.98 3.84 18.06
CA PRO A 108 6.28 2.47 18.46
C PRO A 108 5.73 1.56 17.36
N TYR A 109 6.59 0.74 16.77
CA TYR A 109 6.12 -0.47 16.12
C TYR A 109 5.90 -1.49 17.23
N ASP A 110 4.66 -1.96 17.38
CA ASP A 110 4.37 -3.18 18.14
C ASP A 110 5.00 -4.40 17.44
#